data_AF-A0A538AB37-F1
#
_entry.id   AF-A0A538AB37-F1
#
_cell.length_a   1.000
_cell.length_b   1.000
_cell.length_c   1.000
_cell.angle_alpha   90.00
_cell.angle_beta   90.00
_cell.angle_gamma   90.00
#
_symmetry.space_group_name_H-M   'P 1'
#
loop_
_entity.id
_entity.type
_entity.pdbx_description
1 polymer ?
#
loop_
_entity_poly.entity_id
_entity_poly.type
_entity_poly.pdbx_seq_one_letter_code
_entity_poly.pdbx_strand_id
1 'polypeptide(L)'
;MGSTHVGNGPTAVVAAGNDVWVANQLDGTVSRIDGASAAVAATVTVGQGPSSIAVGGGSVWVSNELDGTVSRIDPGTNTVIKTIEVGGAPSGLAVVGGALWVTARGAGSVHRGGTLNLVTDVPVAPDPAIGYDPVSWSVITMTNDGLVA
;
A
#
# COMPACT_ATOMS: atom_id res chain seq x y z
N MET A 1 4.43 -15.77 24.55
CA MET A 1 4.09 -14.67 23.62
C MET A 1 3.90 -15.29 22.25
N GLY A 2 2.77 -15.03 21.58
CA GLY A 2 2.47 -15.56 20.24
C GLY A 2 2.69 -14.52 19.14
N SER A 3 2.92 -14.98 17.92
CA SER A 3 3.01 -14.13 16.72
C SER A 3 2.06 -14.64 15.65
N THR A 4 1.35 -13.74 15.00
CA THR A 4 0.44 -14.07 13.90
C THR A 4 1.01 -13.49 12.62
N HIS A 5 1.17 -14.35 11.61
CA HIS A 5 1.59 -13.90 10.29
C HIS A 5 0.40 -13.23 9.58
N VAL A 6 0.64 -12.03 9.06
CA VAL A 6 -0.26 -11.29 8.16
C VAL A 6 0.39 -11.18 6.78
N GLY A 7 -0.04 -10.26 5.92
CA GLY A 7 0.64 -9.99 4.65
C GLY A 7 2.00 -9.30 4.80
N ASN A 8 2.55 -8.88 3.66
CA ASN A 8 3.83 -8.20 3.56
C ASN A 8 3.69 -6.68 3.75
N GLY A 9 4.69 -6.10 4.44
CA GLY A 9 4.72 -4.67 4.75
C GLY A 9 3.53 -4.21 5.60
N PRO A 10 3.31 -4.79 6.79
CA PRO A 10 2.27 -4.28 7.69
C PRO A 10 2.58 -2.84 8.12
N THR A 11 1.68 -1.91 7.84
CA THR A 11 1.90 -0.46 8.06
C THR A 11 0.99 0.15 9.13
N ALA A 12 -0.23 -0.36 9.25
CA ALA A 12 -1.23 0.20 10.16
C ALA A 12 -2.09 -0.90 10.77
N VAL A 13 -2.58 -0.66 11.99
CA VAL A 13 -3.42 -1.59 12.74
C VAL A 13 -4.54 -0.85 13.47
N VAL A 14 -5.72 -1.46 13.54
CA VAL A 14 -6.85 -0.93 14.31
C VAL A 14 -7.69 -2.05 14.93
N ALA A 15 -8.24 -1.81 16.12
CA ALA A 15 -9.21 -2.71 16.74
C ALA A 15 -10.63 -2.40 16.24
N ALA A 16 -11.38 -3.45 15.91
CA ALA A 16 -12.78 -3.39 15.48
C ALA A 16 -13.59 -4.45 16.24
N GLY A 17 -14.22 -4.06 17.35
CA GLY A 17 -14.88 -5.02 18.23
C GLY A 17 -13.86 -5.97 18.88
N ASN A 18 -14.04 -7.29 18.71
CA ASN A 18 -13.09 -8.31 19.20
C ASN A 18 -11.95 -8.61 18.22
N ASP A 19 -11.95 -7.97 17.05
CA ASP A 19 -10.98 -8.27 15.99
C ASP A 19 -9.96 -7.15 15.84
N VAL A 20 -8.84 -7.50 15.23
CA VAL A 20 -7.78 -6.57 14.83
C VAL A 20 -7.66 -6.60 13.31
N TRP A 21 -7.55 -5.44 12.69
CA TRP A 21 -7.37 -5.31 11.25
C TRP A 21 -6.00 -4.69 10.97
N VAL A 22 -5.24 -5.28 10.06
CA VAL A 22 -3.87 -4.89 9.71
C VAL A 22 -3.77 -4.60 8.22
N ALA A 23 -3.32 -3.41 7.86
CA ALA A 23 -3.04 -3.03 6.48
C ALA A 23 -1.66 -3.54 6.04
N ASN A 24 -1.61 -4.26 4.93
CA ASN A 24 -0.41 -4.85 4.35
C ASN A 24 -0.06 -4.11 3.06
N GLN A 25 0.81 -3.10 3.18
CA GLN A 25 1.09 -2.12 2.12
C GLN A 25 1.59 -2.75 0.83
N LEU A 26 2.51 -3.73 0.94
CA LEU A 26 3.16 -4.32 -0.21
C LEU A 26 2.27 -5.33 -0.96
N ASP A 27 1.24 -5.84 -0.30
CA ASP A 27 0.31 -6.80 -0.91
C ASP A 27 -0.97 -6.13 -1.46
N GLY A 28 -1.26 -4.88 -1.07
CA GLY A 28 -2.55 -4.28 -1.36
C GLY A 28 -3.72 -4.98 -0.66
N THR A 29 -3.47 -5.49 0.55
CA THR A 29 -4.48 -6.25 1.33
C THR A 29 -4.64 -5.72 2.75
N VAL A 30 -5.74 -6.11 3.39
CA VAL A 30 -5.96 -5.98 4.82
C VAL A 30 -6.25 -7.34 5.43
N SER A 31 -5.54 -7.71 6.48
CA SER A 31 -5.80 -8.94 7.26
C SER A 31 -6.69 -8.63 8.45
N ARG A 32 -7.78 -9.39 8.62
CA ARG A 32 -8.58 -9.45 9.85
C ARG A 32 -8.09 -10.59 10.71
N ILE A 33 -7.82 -10.31 11.97
CA ILE A 33 -7.33 -11.24 12.98
C ILE A 33 -8.40 -11.34 14.05
N ASP A 34 -8.82 -12.57 14.36
CA ASP A 34 -9.69 -12.84 15.50
C ASP A 34 -8.91 -12.61 16.80
N GLY A 35 -9.37 -11.69 17.65
CA GLY A 35 -8.62 -11.30 18.84
C GLY A 35 -8.58 -12.35 19.95
N ALA A 36 -9.43 -13.38 19.90
CA ALA A 36 -9.44 -14.45 20.91
C ALA A 36 -8.42 -15.55 20.57
N SER A 37 -8.39 -15.98 19.31
CA SER A 37 -7.53 -17.04 18.80
C SER A 37 -6.20 -16.54 18.24
N ALA A 38 -6.10 -15.24 17.99
CA ALA A 38 -4.99 -14.61 17.25
C ALA A 38 -4.78 -15.22 15.85
N ALA A 39 -5.81 -15.81 15.25
CA ALA A 39 -5.74 -16.36 13.90
C ALA A 39 -6.21 -15.34 12.85
N VAL A 40 -5.63 -15.37 11.65
CA VAL A 40 -6.13 -14.59 10.51
C VAL A 40 -7.46 -15.19 10.07
N ALA A 41 -8.54 -14.44 10.29
CA ALA A 41 -9.91 -14.83 9.94
C ALA A 41 -10.23 -14.51 8.47
N ALA A 42 -9.65 -13.44 7.92
CA ALA A 42 -9.83 -13.06 6.51
C ALA A 42 -8.67 -12.22 5.99
N THR A 43 -8.46 -12.25 4.68
CA THR A 43 -7.60 -11.31 3.96
C THR A 43 -8.43 -10.67 2.86
N VAL A 44 -8.49 -9.34 2.85
CA VAL A 44 -9.33 -8.54 1.96
C VAL A 44 -8.45 -7.73 1.02
N THR A 45 -8.60 -7.92 -0.28
CA THR A 45 -7.95 -7.07 -1.28
C THR A 45 -8.57 -5.68 -1.27
N VAL A 46 -7.72 -4.65 -1.24
CA VAL A 46 -8.11 -3.23 -1.29
C VAL A 46 -7.49 -2.58 -2.52
N GLY A 47 -6.87 -1.39 -2.39
CA GLY A 47 -6.04 -0.78 -3.42
C GLY A 47 -4.55 -0.91 -3.13
N GLN A 48 -3.73 -0.27 -3.96
CA GLN A 48 -2.27 -0.25 -3.83
C GLN A 48 -1.80 0.65 -2.70
N GLY A 49 -0.81 0.15 -1.96
CA GLY A 49 -0.17 0.86 -0.87
C GLY A 49 -1.13 1.26 0.26
N PRO A 50 -1.89 0.33 0.87
CA PRO A 50 -2.69 0.67 2.04
C PRO A 50 -1.79 1.21 3.16
N SER A 51 -2.07 2.44 3.60
CA SER A 51 -1.17 3.25 4.44
C SER A 51 -1.75 3.60 5.80
N SER A 52 -3.08 3.68 5.90
CA SER A 52 -3.80 3.99 7.13
C SER A 52 -5.12 3.22 7.17
N ILE A 53 -5.59 2.94 8.40
CA ILE A 53 -6.81 2.18 8.64
C ILE A 53 -7.58 2.79 9.82
N ALA A 54 -8.91 2.90 9.68
CA ALA A 54 -9.80 3.43 10.70
C ALA A 54 -11.13 2.67 10.74
N VAL A 55 -11.82 2.72 11.88
CA VAL A 55 -13.11 2.04 12.07
C VAL A 55 -14.17 3.07 12.45
N GLY A 56 -15.33 2.98 11.84
CA GLY A 56 -16.50 3.78 12.23
C GLY A 56 -17.61 3.75 11.20
N GLY A 57 -18.82 4.11 11.62
CA GLY A 57 -20.01 4.02 10.75
C GLY A 57 -20.33 2.59 10.28
N GLY A 58 -19.97 1.59 11.11
CA GLY A 58 -20.17 0.17 10.79
C GLY A 58 -19.22 -0.38 9.71
N SER A 59 -18.10 0.28 9.45
CA SER A 59 -17.16 -0.13 8.40
C SER A 59 -15.71 0.05 8.81
N VAL A 60 -14.84 -0.69 8.14
CA VAL A 60 -13.39 -0.48 8.17
C VAL A 60 -13.01 0.34 6.95
N TRP A 61 -12.24 1.39 7.14
CA TRP A 61 -11.82 2.34 6.12
C TRP A 61 -10.32 2.25 5.95
N VAL A 62 -9.84 2.20 4.70
CA VAL A 62 -8.44 2.00 4.37
C VAL A 62 -8.03 3.01 3.33
N SER A 63 -6.96 3.78 3.58
CA SER A 63 -6.39 4.67 2.57
C SER A 63 -5.39 3.90 1.72
N ASN A 64 -5.59 3.91 0.41
CA ASN A 64 -4.70 3.30 -0.57
C ASN A 64 -3.85 4.41 -1.17
N GLU A 65 -2.68 4.63 -0.58
CA GLU A 65 -1.85 5.80 -0.87
C GLU A 65 -1.43 5.85 -2.34
N LEU A 66 -1.02 4.71 -2.90
CA LEU A 66 -0.48 4.65 -4.26
C LEU A 66 -1.57 4.71 -5.34
N ASP A 67 -2.80 4.33 -4.98
CA ASP A 67 -3.96 4.42 -5.86
C ASP A 67 -4.69 5.77 -5.76
N GLY A 68 -4.42 6.56 -4.72
CA GLY A 68 -5.17 7.81 -4.49
C GLY A 68 -6.63 7.58 -4.08
N THR A 69 -6.93 6.42 -3.49
CA THR A 69 -8.30 6.02 -3.14
C THR A 69 -8.45 5.69 -1.65
N VAL A 70 -9.70 5.60 -1.20
CA VAL A 70 -10.08 5.01 0.09
C VAL A 70 -11.05 3.86 -0.15
N SER A 71 -10.75 2.70 0.43
CA SER A 71 -11.65 1.53 0.44
C SER A 71 -12.48 1.49 1.71
N ARG A 72 -13.77 1.18 1.57
CA ARG A 72 -14.71 0.89 2.64
C ARG A 72 -14.99 -0.61 2.64
N ILE A 73 -14.66 -1.28 3.72
CA ILE A 73 -14.86 -2.72 3.94
C ILE A 73 -16.05 -2.91 4.88
N ASP A 74 -16.92 -3.86 4.53
CA ASP A 74 -17.92 -4.40 5.44
C ASP A 74 -17.27 -5.52 6.28
N PRO A 75 -17.17 -5.35 7.62
CA PRO A 75 -16.55 -6.35 8.50
C PRO A 75 -17.37 -7.63 8.68
N GLY A 76 -18.67 -7.61 8.34
CA GLY A 76 -19.54 -8.79 8.40
C GLY A 76 -19.28 -9.75 7.25
N THR A 77 -19.05 -9.22 6.05
CA THR A 77 -18.79 -10.01 4.83
C THR A 77 -17.31 -10.10 4.47
N ASN A 78 -16.46 -9.27 5.08
CA ASN A 78 -15.04 -9.10 4.74
C ASN A 78 -14.85 -8.71 3.25
N THR A 79 -15.71 -7.83 2.74
CA THR A 79 -15.65 -7.37 1.34
C THR A 79 -15.56 -5.85 1.25
N VAL A 80 -14.85 -5.35 0.25
CA VAL A 80 -14.90 -3.93 -0.11
C VAL A 80 -16.27 -3.63 -0.70
N ILE A 81 -17.03 -2.78 -0.02
CA ILE A 81 -18.37 -2.34 -0.42
C ILE A 81 -18.36 -0.99 -1.14
N LYS A 82 -17.26 -0.24 -1.05
CA LYS A 82 -17.07 1.01 -1.79
C LYS A 82 -15.60 1.35 -1.94
N THR A 83 -15.22 1.86 -3.11
CA THR A 83 -13.94 2.54 -3.33
C THR A 83 -14.23 4.00 -3.67
N ILE A 84 -13.51 4.93 -3.05
CA ILE A 84 -13.73 6.36 -3.15
C ILE A 84 -12.45 7.00 -3.69
N GLU A 85 -12.56 7.69 -4.82
CA GLU A 85 -11.49 8.54 -5.35
C GLU A 85 -11.29 9.75 -4.45
N VAL A 86 -10.08 9.92 -3.95
CA VAL A 86 -9.67 11.10 -3.16
C VAL A 86 -8.69 11.95 -3.97
N GLY A 87 -7.88 11.32 -4.81
CA GLY A 87 -6.74 11.94 -5.48
C GLY A 87 -5.56 12.15 -4.51
N GLY A 88 -4.39 12.46 -5.08
CA GLY A 88 -3.16 12.59 -4.29
C GLY A 88 -2.76 11.27 -3.62
N ALA A 89 -2.09 11.38 -2.48
CA ALA A 89 -1.60 10.25 -1.69
C ALA A 89 -2.28 10.27 -0.31
N PRO A 90 -3.45 9.63 -0.13
CA PRO A 90 -4.15 9.59 1.16
C PRO A 90 -3.33 8.80 2.19
N SER A 91 -3.11 9.41 3.36
CA SER A 91 -2.12 8.92 4.34
C SER A 91 -2.64 8.80 5.77
N GLY A 92 -3.80 9.39 6.08
CA GLY A 92 -4.33 9.41 7.44
C GLY A 92 -5.85 9.44 7.42
N LEU A 93 -6.46 8.67 8.33
CA LEU A 93 -7.90 8.51 8.44
C LEU A 93 -8.37 8.77 9.87
N ALA A 94 -9.50 9.47 10.02
CA ALA A 94 -10.20 9.60 11.29
C ALA A 94 -11.72 9.58 11.06
N VAL A 95 -12.46 8.90 11.94
CA VAL A 95 -13.92 8.87 11.87
C VAL A 95 -14.50 9.61 13.08
N VAL A 96 -15.37 10.59 12.84
CA VAL A 96 -16.09 11.33 13.89
C VAL A 96 -17.50 11.66 13.42
N GLY A 97 -18.49 11.44 14.29
CA GLY A 97 -19.90 11.75 13.98
C GLY A 97 -20.45 11.02 12.75
N GLY A 98 -19.88 9.86 12.39
CA GLY A 98 -20.26 9.12 11.17
C GLY A 98 -19.61 9.64 9.88
N ALA A 99 -18.80 10.69 9.95
CA ALA A 99 -18.02 11.20 8.83
C ALA A 99 -16.58 10.67 8.87
N LEU A 100 -16.04 10.33 7.71
CA LEU A 100 -14.62 10.02 7.52
C LEU A 100 -13.87 11.29 7.10
N TRP A 101 -12.79 11.58 7.81
CA TRP A 101 -11.82 12.62 7.49
C TRP A 101 -10.55 11.96 6.96
N VAL A 102 -10.03 12.51 5.86
CA VAL A 102 -8.87 11.96 5.15
C VAL A 102 -7.83 13.05 4.99
N THR A 103 -6.59 12.79 5.41
CA THR A 103 -5.46 13.63 5.01
C THR A 103 -4.88 13.08 3.72
N ALA A 104 -4.70 13.94 2.72
CA ALA A 104 -4.04 13.58 1.46
C ALA A 104 -2.85 14.49 1.23
N ARG A 105 -1.70 13.89 0.93
CA ARG A 105 -0.56 14.62 0.36
C ARG A 105 -0.92 14.94 -1.09
N GLY A 106 -0.47 16.10 -1.58
CA GLY A 106 -0.60 16.43 -3.00
C GLY A 106 -0.04 15.30 -3.85
N ALA A 107 -0.59 15.10 -5.05
CA ALA A 107 -0.05 14.12 -5.99
C ALA A 107 1.38 14.51 -6.35
N GLY A 108 2.36 14.01 -5.59
CA GLY A 108 3.75 14.02 -6.03
C GLY A 108 3.82 13.21 -7.31
N SER A 109 4.71 13.58 -8.24
CA SER A 109 5.01 12.77 -9.42
C SER A 109 5.28 11.34 -8.94
N VAL A 110 4.33 10.44 -9.16
CA VAL A 110 4.41 9.07 -8.63
C VAL A 110 5.46 8.35 -9.45
N HIS A 111 6.63 8.09 -8.85
CA HIS A 111 7.56 7.12 -9.38
C HIS A 111 6.91 5.74 -9.22
N ARG A 112 6.40 5.21 -10.32
CA ARG A 112 5.91 3.83 -10.37
C ARG A 112 7.13 2.92 -10.39
N GLY A 113 7.57 2.48 -9.21
CA GLY A 113 8.54 1.40 -9.10
C GLY A 113 8.05 0.13 -9.82
N GLY A 114 8.99 -0.73 -10.23
CA GLY A 114 8.74 -1.98 -10.93
C GLY A 114 10.03 -2.76 -11.18
N THR A 115 9.91 -3.98 -11.71
CA THR A 115 11.08 -4.81 -12.06
C THR A 115 11.56 -4.46 -13.47
N LEU A 116 12.76 -3.90 -13.60
CA LEU A 116 13.43 -3.75 -14.90
C LEU A 116 14.09 -5.07 -15.30
N ASN A 117 13.48 -5.80 -16.23
CA ASN A 117 14.11 -6.95 -16.88
C ASN A 117 14.86 -6.48 -18.12
N LEU A 118 16.19 -6.52 -18.05
CA LEU A 118 17.07 -6.21 -19.17
C LEU A 118 17.51 -7.50 -19.86
N VAL A 119 17.05 -7.73 -21.08
CA VAL A 119 17.46 -8.86 -21.92
C VAL A 119 18.32 -8.32 -23.05
N THR A 120 19.59 -8.72 -23.08
CA THR A 120 20.59 -8.24 -24.02
C THR A 120 21.63 -9.32 -24.26
N ASP A 121 22.18 -9.35 -25.47
CA ASP A 121 23.26 -10.26 -25.85
C ASP A 121 24.66 -9.70 -25.51
N VAL A 122 24.72 -8.47 -24.99
CA VAL A 122 25.97 -7.82 -24.54
C VAL A 122 25.98 -7.58 -23.04
N PRO A 123 27.13 -7.73 -22.35
CA PRO A 123 27.26 -7.42 -20.93
C PRO A 123 26.95 -5.95 -20.66
N VAL A 124 26.16 -5.70 -19.62
CA VAL A 124 25.76 -4.37 -19.18
C VAL A 124 26.06 -4.22 -17.69
N ALA A 125 26.65 -3.09 -17.32
CA ALA A 125 26.95 -2.76 -15.93
C ALA A 125 26.08 -1.57 -15.48
N PRO A 126 25.19 -1.76 -14.49
CA PRO A 126 24.42 -0.65 -13.94
C PRO A 126 25.25 0.26 -13.02
N ASP A 127 26.51 -0.08 -12.79
CA ASP A 127 27.45 0.73 -12.00
C ASP A 127 28.15 1.76 -12.89
N PRO A 128 27.91 3.07 -12.67
CA PRO A 128 28.52 4.13 -13.46
C PRO A 128 30.04 4.24 -13.29
N ALA A 129 30.66 3.60 -12.29
CA ALA A 129 32.13 3.55 -12.18
C ALA A 129 32.79 2.64 -13.23
N ILE A 130 32.02 1.71 -13.82
CA ILE A 130 32.53 0.69 -14.76
C ILE A 130 31.73 0.59 -16.07
N GLY A 131 30.56 1.23 -16.19
CA GLY A 131 29.67 1.19 -17.35
C GLY A 131 29.75 2.38 -18.32
N TYR A 132 30.96 2.81 -18.72
CA TYR A 132 31.16 3.93 -19.67
C TYR A 132 31.02 3.53 -21.15
N ASP A 133 30.12 2.61 -21.48
CA ASP A 133 29.79 2.26 -22.86
C ASP A 133 28.39 2.76 -23.26
N PRO A 134 28.11 2.95 -24.56
CA PRO A 134 26.84 3.53 -25.02
C PRO A 134 25.60 2.73 -24.62
N VAL A 135 25.72 1.40 -24.46
CA VAL A 135 24.61 0.52 -24.10
C VAL A 135 24.36 0.60 -22.59
N SER A 136 25.41 0.57 -21.77
CA SER A 136 25.29 0.79 -20.32
C SER A 136 24.73 2.18 -19.99
N TRP A 137 25.10 3.22 -20.77
CA TRP A 137 24.55 4.57 -20.59
C TRP A 137 23.04 4.65 -20.87
N SER A 138 22.56 3.87 -21.85
CA SER A 138 21.13 3.79 -22.17
C SER A 138 20.35 3.13 -21.03
N VAL A 139 20.94 2.15 -20.35
CA VAL A 139 20.33 1.49 -19.18
C VAL A 139 20.33 2.41 -17.95
N ILE A 140 21.45 3.08 -17.68
CA ILE A 140 21.58 4.02 -16.56
C ILE A 140 20.60 5.19 -16.70
N THR A 141 20.31 5.66 -17.91
CA THR A 141 19.32 6.72 -18.14
C THR A 141 17.87 6.23 -17.99
N MET A 142 17.59 4.94 -18.18
CA MET A 142 16.27 4.35 -17.88
C MET A 142 16.04 4.16 -16.38
N THR A 143 17.08 3.93 -15.59
CA THR A 143 17.00 3.84 -14.12
C THR A 143 17.11 5.20 -13.45
N ASN A 144 17.74 6.17 -14.12
CA ASN A 144 17.78 7.55 -13.68
C ASN A 144 16.46 8.25 -14.03
N ASP A 145 15.47 8.06 -13.17
CA ASP A 145 14.19 8.76 -13.22
C ASP A 145 14.29 10.27 -12.88
N GLY A 146 15.51 10.81 -12.80
CA GLY A 146 15.76 12.25 -12.75
C GLY A 146 15.61 12.87 -11.37
N LEU A 147 15.76 12.11 -10.28
CA LEU A 147 15.69 12.65 -8.92
C LEU A 147 17.04 13.21 -8.44
N VAL A 148 17.34 14.48 -8.74
CA VAL A 148 18.23 15.29 -7.90
C VAL A 148 17.55 16.63 -7.61
N ALA A 149 17.16 16.78 -6.33
CA ALA A 149 16.70 17.97 -5.59
C ALA A 149 15.54 18.80 -6.18
#